data_AF-A0A8D1F427-F1
#
_entry.id   AF-A0A8D1F427-F1
#
_cell.length_a   1.000
_cell.length_b   1.000
_cell.length_c   1.000
_cell.angle_alpha   90.00
_cell.angle_beta   90.00
_cell.angle_gamma   90.00
#
_symmetry.space_group_name_H-M   'P 1'
#
loop_
_entity.id
_entity.type
_entity.pdbx_description
1 polymer ?
#
loop_
_entity_poly.entity_id
_entity_poly.type
_entity_poly.pdbx_seq_one_letter_code
_entity_poly.pdbx_strand_id
1 'polypeptide(L)'
;MRTPVIRLGPIQIQYDHSPLDMAQLTSFLLNAVGWLCSSPGAPVGVHPSLAPLAKILEGAGVEAKVEPEVKESLGVYCIDAYNETMTEKLVTFMKRGGGLLVGGQAWDWMGLGWK
;
A
#
# COMPACT_ATOMS: atom_id res chain seq x y z
N MET A 1 -17.84 -10.62 -10.44
CA MET A 1 -17.30 -9.31 -9.99
C MET A 1 -15.79 -9.38 -10.09
N ARG A 2 -15.18 -8.56 -10.94
CA ARG A 2 -13.71 -8.50 -11.07
C ARG A 2 -13.21 -7.55 -9.99
N THR A 3 -12.51 -8.08 -9.00
CA THR A 3 -11.77 -7.24 -8.05
C THR A 3 -10.76 -6.43 -8.86
N PRO A 4 -10.74 -5.09 -8.78
CA PRO A 4 -9.67 -4.33 -9.39
C PRO A 4 -8.36 -4.69 -8.67
N VAL A 5 -7.52 -5.48 -9.33
CA VAL A 5 -6.14 -5.74 -8.91
C VAL A 5 -5.28 -4.70 -9.61
N ILE A 6 -4.80 -3.71 -8.87
CA ILE A 6 -3.71 -2.85 -9.35
C ILE A 6 -2.44 -3.68 -9.20
N ARG A 7 -1.98 -4.28 -10.29
CA ARG A 7 -0.59 -4.71 -10.39
C ARG A 7 0.23 -3.45 -10.56
N LEU A 8 0.80 -2.97 -9.47
CA LEU A 8 1.92 -2.05 -9.56
C LEU A 8 3.07 -2.85 -10.19
N GLY A 9 3.27 -2.66 -11.50
CA GLY A 9 4.61 -2.78 -12.09
C GLY A 9 5.56 -1.86 -11.33
N PRO A 10 6.88 -1.98 -11.53
CA PRO A 10 7.83 -1.38 -10.62
C PRO A 10 7.54 0.12 -10.46
N ILE A 11 7.19 0.52 -9.24
CA ILE A 11 7.46 1.88 -8.79
C ILE A 11 8.98 1.91 -8.65
N GLN A 12 9.67 2.07 -9.78
CA GLN A 12 11.03 2.54 -9.73
C GLN A 12 10.93 3.94 -9.10
N ILE A 13 11.33 4.08 -7.84
CA ILE A 13 12.04 5.29 -7.45
C ILE A 13 13.35 5.20 -8.24
N GLN A 14 13.28 5.62 -9.50
CA GLN A 14 14.33 5.42 -10.49
C GLN A 14 15.47 6.34 -10.10
N TYR A 15 16.62 5.76 -9.79
CA TYR A 15 17.85 6.47 -9.37
C TYR A 15 18.55 7.20 -10.52
N ASP A 16 17.89 7.37 -11.67
CA ASP A 16 18.48 7.97 -12.85
C ASP A 16 17.65 9.18 -13.29
N HIS A 17 18.15 10.35 -12.90
CA HIS A 17 17.61 11.71 -13.08
C HIS A 17 16.36 12.09 -12.24
N SER A 18 16.68 12.44 -10.99
CA SER A 18 15.85 13.00 -9.90
C SER A 18 14.90 12.01 -9.20
N PRO A 19 15.05 11.77 -7.89
CA PRO A 19 14.09 10.98 -7.13
C PRO A 19 12.71 11.63 -7.24
N LEU A 20 11.64 10.82 -7.15
CA LEU A 20 10.33 11.36 -6.80
C LEU A 20 10.55 12.22 -5.57
N ASP A 21 10.33 13.53 -5.71
CA ASP A 21 10.33 14.36 -4.53
C ASP A 21 9.18 13.91 -3.61
N MET A 22 9.21 14.38 -2.37
CA MET A 22 8.23 13.97 -1.37
C MET A 22 6.79 14.31 -1.79
N ALA A 23 6.56 15.33 -2.62
CA ALA A 23 5.23 15.70 -3.09
C ALA A 23 4.72 14.73 -4.17
N GLN A 24 5.59 14.32 -5.10
CA GLN A 24 5.25 13.32 -6.11
C GLN A 24 4.99 11.96 -5.48
N LEU A 25 5.81 11.54 -4.52
CA LEU A 25 5.60 10.30 -3.77
C LEU A 25 4.29 10.33 -2.98
N THR A 26 4.01 11.45 -2.30
CA THR A 26 2.74 11.62 -1.56
C THR A 26 1.56 11.52 -2.50
N SER A 27 1.59 12.21 -3.65
CA SER A 27 0.52 12.17 -4.65
C SER A 27 0.29 10.76 -5.18
N PHE A 28 1.38 10.03 -5.47
CA PHE A 28 1.32 8.65 -5.91
C PHE A 28 0.63 7.75 -4.86
N LEU A 29 1.05 7.84 -3.60
CA LEU A 29 0.49 7.05 -2.50
C LEU A 29 -0.99 7.35 -2.28
N LEU A 30 -1.40 8.62 -2.35
CA LEU A 30 -2.80 9.02 -2.21
C LEU A 30 -3.67 8.46 -3.33
N ASN A 31 -3.18 8.50 -4.57
CA ASN A 31 -3.90 7.92 -5.71
C ASN A 31 -4.03 6.40 -5.57
N ALA A 32 -2.96 5.72 -5.15
CA ALA A 32 -2.98 4.27 -4.93
C ALA A 32 -3.99 3.88 -3.84
N VAL A 33 -3.94 4.56 -2.68
CA VAL A 33 -4.89 4.34 -1.58
C VAL A 33 -6.32 4.67 -2.02
N GLY A 34 -6.52 5.76 -2.76
CA GLY A 34 -7.82 6.15 -3.29
C GLY A 34 -8.43 5.12 -4.24
N TRP A 35 -7.63 4.49 -5.11
CA TRP A 35 -8.10 3.42 -5.98
C TRP A 35 -8.37 2.11 -5.23
N LEU A 36 -7.60 1.82 -4.19
CA LEU A 36 -7.78 0.62 -3.36
C LEU A 36 -8.98 0.74 -2.42
N CYS A 37 -9.37 1.96 -2.06
CA CYS A 37 -10.48 2.21 -1.14
C CYS A 37 -11.83 2.10 -1.86
N SER A 38 -12.45 0.93 -1.78
CA SER A 38 -13.78 0.67 -2.35
C SER A 38 -14.90 1.51 -1.70
N SER A 39 -14.67 2.04 -0.50
CA SER A 39 -15.63 2.79 0.31
C SER A 39 -15.06 4.18 0.68
N PRO A 40 -15.48 5.25 -0.02
CA PRO A 40 -15.01 6.60 0.28
C PRO A 40 -15.21 6.97 1.76
N GLY A 41 -14.15 7.44 2.42
CA GLY A 41 -14.15 7.80 3.84
C GLY A 41 -13.91 6.64 4.81
N ALA A 42 -13.72 5.40 4.34
CA ALA A 42 -13.28 4.32 5.21
C ALA A 42 -11.82 4.54 5.67
N PRO A 43 -11.49 4.21 6.94
CA PRO A 43 -10.17 4.43 7.48
C PRO A 43 -9.12 3.52 6.84
N VAL A 44 -7.89 4.02 6.75
CA VAL A 44 -6.73 3.27 6.28
C VAL A 44 -5.98 2.69 7.48
N GLY A 45 -5.81 1.38 7.53
CA GLY A 45 -4.93 0.76 8.51
C GLY A 45 -3.52 0.65 7.97
N VAL A 46 -2.52 0.96 8.79
CA VAL A 46 -1.10 0.91 8.43
C VAL A 46 -0.38 0.04 9.45
N HIS A 47 0.24 -1.05 8.98
CA HIS A 47 1.06 -1.89 9.84
C HIS A 47 2.25 -1.08 10.42
N PRO A 48 2.67 -1.32 11.67
CA PRO A 48 3.79 -0.62 12.29
C PRO A 48 5.08 -0.58 11.47
N SER A 49 5.33 -1.58 10.63
CA SER A 49 6.50 -1.62 9.75
C SER A 49 6.48 -0.56 8.64
N LEU A 50 5.30 0.00 8.33
CA LEU A 50 5.11 1.13 7.43
C LEU A 50 4.64 2.39 8.17
N ALA A 51 4.92 2.54 9.48
CA ALA A 51 4.47 3.70 10.26
C ALA A 51 4.75 5.09 9.61
N PRO A 52 5.85 5.34 8.88
CA PRO A 52 6.03 6.60 8.15
C PRO A 52 4.94 6.91 7.11
N LEU A 53 4.34 5.88 6.50
CA LEU A 53 3.23 6.03 5.56
C LEU A 53 2.00 6.64 6.22
N ALA A 54 1.68 6.25 7.47
CA ALA A 54 0.56 6.83 8.20
C ALA A 54 0.69 8.35 8.32
N LYS A 55 1.90 8.85 8.62
CA LYS A 55 2.18 10.29 8.71
C LYS A 55 2.00 11.02 7.37
N ILE A 56 2.38 10.38 6.27
CA ILE A 56 2.20 10.94 4.91
C ILE A 56 0.71 11.06 4.59
N LEU A 57 -0.07 10.02 4.89
CA LEU A 57 -1.51 10.00 4.66
C LEU A 57 -2.25 11.01 5.54
N GLU A 58 -1.93 11.07 6.83
CA GLU A 58 -2.48 12.05 7.76
C GLU A 58 -2.16 13.49 7.33
N GLY A 59 -0.91 13.76 6.92
CA GLY A 59 -0.49 15.06 6.41
C GLY A 59 -1.24 15.50 5.14
N ALA A 60 -1.84 14.55 4.42
CA ALA A 60 -2.68 14.79 3.26
C ALA A 60 -4.19 14.75 3.55
N GLY A 61 -4.59 14.64 4.82
CA GLY A 61 -5.99 14.63 5.24
C GLY A 61 -6.71 13.28 5.10
N VAL A 62 -5.97 12.18 4.90
CA VAL A 62 -6.52 10.83 4.90
C VAL A 62 -6.49 10.28 6.32
N GLU A 63 -7.62 9.76 6.82
CA GLU A 63 -7.67 9.08 8.12
C GLU A 63 -6.88 7.77 8.06
N ALA A 64 -5.67 7.79 8.60
CA ALA A 64 -4.80 6.62 8.74
C ALA A 64 -4.62 6.26 10.23
N LYS A 65 -4.56 4.95 10.52
CA LYS A 65 -4.36 4.42 11.86
C LYS A 65 -3.27 3.37 11.83
N VAL A 66 -2.31 3.47 12.74
CA VAL A 66 -1.30 2.41 12.91
C VAL A 66 -1.95 1.22 13.61
N GLU A 67 -2.02 0.09 12.93
CA GLU A 67 -2.73 -1.11 13.37
C GLU A 67 -1.85 -2.34 13.10
N PRO A 68 -1.51 -3.15 14.12
CA PRO A 68 -0.67 -4.33 13.94
C PRO A 68 -1.38 -5.46 13.18
N GLU A 69 -2.71 -5.43 13.09
CA GLU A 69 -3.50 -6.43 12.37
C GLU A 69 -4.56 -5.77 11.49
N VAL A 70 -4.90 -6.43 10.39
CA VAL A 70 -6.02 -6.03 9.54
C VAL A 70 -7.35 -6.23 10.29
N LYS A 71 -8.20 -5.20 10.26
CA LYS A 71 -9.56 -5.21 10.83
C LYS A 71 -10.59 -5.11 9.71
N GLU A 72 -11.75 -5.75 9.91
CA GLU A 72 -12.84 -5.75 8.91
C GLU A 72 -13.43 -4.36 8.64
N SER A 73 -13.29 -3.42 9.57
CA SER A 73 -13.79 -2.05 9.44
C SER A 73 -12.93 -1.14 8.55
N LEU A 74 -11.76 -1.61 8.09
CA LEU A 74 -10.84 -0.82 7.28
C LEU A 74 -11.24 -0.83 5.80
N GLY A 75 -11.02 0.27 5.11
CA GLY A 75 -11.16 0.32 3.64
C GLY A 75 -9.91 -0.19 2.93
N VAL A 76 -8.74 0.19 3.45
CA VAL A 76 -7.43 -0.20 2.94
C VAL A 76 -6.53 -0.62 4.10
N TYR A 77 -5.71 -1.64 3.89
CA TYR A 77 -4.64 -2.03 4.81
C TYR A 77 -3.29 -1.96 4.10
N CYS A 78 -2.31 -1.34 4.75
CA CYS A 78 -0.95 -1.16 4.22
C CYS A 78 0.04 -1.97 5.06
N ILE A 79 0.85 -2.81 4.43
CA ILE A 79 1.84 -3.67 5.10
C ILE A 79 3.11 -3.80 4.26
N ASP A 80 4.23 -4.15 4.88
CA ASP A 80 5.42 -4.53 4.11
C ASP A 80 5.28 -5.91 3.45
N ALA A 81 6.17 -6.21 2.51
CA ALA A 81 6.21 -7.47 1.77
C ALA A 81 6.80 -8.65 2.57
N TYR A 82 7.37 -8.41 3.75
CA TYR A 82 8.16 -9.39 4.51
C TYR A 82 7.40 -9.95 5.71
N ASN A 83 6.22 -9.40 6.02
CA ASN A 83 5.38 -9.84 7.12
C ASN A 83 4.32 -10.87 6.66
N GLU A 84 4.60 -12.15 6.92
CA GLU A 84 3.73 -13.28 6.55
C GLU A 84 2.68 -13.65 7.62
N THR A 85 2.75 -13.00 8.80
CA THR A 85 2.04 -13.46 10.02
C THR A 85 0.52 -13.43 9.94
N MET A 86 -0.06 -12.75 8.93
CA MET A 86 -1.51 -12.51 8.84
C MET A 86 -2.10 -12.87 7.46
N THR A 87 -1.44 -13.75 6.69
CA THR A 87 -1.82 -14.11 5.32
C THR A 87 -3.31 -14.50 5.17
N GLU A 88 -3.83 -15.37 6.04
CA GLU A 88 -5.24 -15.79 5.98
C GLU A 88 -6.23 -14.64 6.24
N LYS A 89 -5.90 -13.77 7.20
CA LYS A 89 -6.70 -12.58 7.53
C LYS A 89 -6.71 -11.60 6.35
N LEU A 90 -5.55 -11.38 5.71
CA LEU A 90 -5.43 -10.53 4.53
C LEU A 90 -6.22 -11.06 3.33
N VAL A 91 -6.13 -12.37 3.05
CA VAL A 91 -6.91 -13.00 1.98
C VAL A 91 -8.40 -12.85 2.23
N THR A 92 -8.85 -13.05 3.47
CA THR A 92 -10.26 -12.88 3.85
C THR A 92 -10.73 -11.44 3.69
N PHE A 93 -9.92 -10.48 4.13
CA PHE A 93 -10.16 -9.05 3.97
C PHE A 93 -10.31 -8.65 2.49
N MET A 94 -9.39 -9.10 1.63
CA MET A 94 -9.44 -8.86 0.19
C MET A 94 -10.68 -9.49 -0.47
N LYS A 95 -11.05 -10.72 -0.07
CA LYS A 95 -12.26 -11.39 -0.57
C LYS A 95 -13.54 -10.63 -0.23
N ARG A 96 -13.55 -9.88 0.86
CA ARG A 96 -14.67 -9.01 1.28
C ARG A 96 -14.67 -7.64 0.59
N GLY A 97 -13.67 -7.34 -0.24
CA GLY A 97 -13.57 -6.09 -1.00
C GLY A 97 -12.66 -5.03 -0.38
N GLY A 98 -11.90 -5.38 0.66
CA GLY A 98 -10.88 -4.51 1.25
C GLY A 98 -9.66 -4.36 0.33
N GLY A 99 -9.08 -3.16 0.28
CA GLY A 99 -7.90 -2.85 -0.52
C GLY A 99 -6.59 -3.17 0.21
N LEU A 100 -5.63 -3.79 -0.47
CA LEU A 100 -4.32 -4.12 0.11
C LEU A 100 -3.20 -3.38 -0.61
N LEU A 101 -2.40 -2.61 0.13
CA LEU A 101 -1.16 -2.01 -0.34
C LEU A 101 0.03 -2.72 0.30
N VAL A 102 0.95 -3.23 -0.52
CA VAL A 102 2.16 -3.91 -0.04
C VAL A 102 3.39 -3.11 -0.45
N GLY A 103 4.22 -2.72 0.52
CA GLY A 103 5.49 -2.02 0.31
C GLY A 103 6.70 -2.94 0.48
N GLY A 104 7.70 -2.88 -0.39
CA GLY A 104 8.90 -3.70 -0.27
C GLY A 104 10.02 -3.23 -1.18
N GLN A 105 11.23 -3.72 -0.94
CA GLN A 105 12.36 -3.49 -1.84
C GLN A 105 12.27 -4.44 -3.04
N ALA A 106 12.53 -3.91 -4.23
CA ALA A 106 12.51 -4.66 -5.49
C ALA A 106 13.93 -4.90 -6.07
N TRP A 107 14.96 -4.85 -5.21
CA TRP A 107 16.37 -5.07 -5.56
C TRP A 107 16.63 -6.37 -6.37
N ASP A 108 16.02 -7.49 -5.98
CA ASP A 108 16.14 -8.78 -6.67
C ASP A 108 15.53 -8.79 -8.09
N TRP A 109 14.65 -7.83 -8.41
CA TRP A 109 14.01 -7.75 -9.73
C TRP A 109 14.94 -7.15 -10.79
N MET A 110 16.05 -6.53 -10.37
CA MET A 110 17.09 -6.03 -11.27
C MET A 110 18.11 -7.11 -11.67
N GLY A 111 18.15 -8.25 -10.97
CA GLY A 111 19.08 -9.36 -11.25
C GLY A 111 18.59 -10.36 -12.28
N LEU A 112 17.27 -10.40 -12.55
CA LEU A 112 16.69 -11.24 -13.60
C LEU A 112 16.65 -10.43 -14.89
N GLY A 113 17.79 -10.41 -15.59
CA GLY A 113 17.85 -10.03 -16.99
C GLY A 113 16.75 -10.78 -17.74
N TRP A 114 15.85 -10.02 -18.36
CA TRP A 114 14.82 -10.55 -19.23
C TRP A 114 15.55 -11.22 -20.40
N LYS A 115 15.62 -12.54 -20.38
CA LYS A 115 16.04 -13.36 -21.51
C LYS A 115 14.83 -14.09 -22.07
#